data_AF-A0AAU5DME0-F1
#
_entry.id   AF-A0AAU5DME0-F1
#
_cell.length_a   1.000
_cell.length_b   1.000
_cell.length_c   1.000
_cell.angle_alpha   90.00
_cell.angle_beta   90.00
_cell.angle_gamma   90.00
#
_symmetry.space_group_name_H-M   'P 1'
#
loop_
_entity.id
_entity.type
_entity.pdbx_description
1 polymer ?
#
loop_
_entity_poly.entity_id
_entity_poly.type
_entity_poly.pdbx_seq_one_letter_code
_entity_poly.pdbx_strand_id
1 'polypeptide(L)'
;MSPALPEGALRALGRTEGDADTLGLLVRDQDTRRFVLLRALLDAAAQAPDRICPPGLRHRVATDWALLEAADRADRAATRSVLLYPLVGPWVLRCLHGLTGAAPGPELRADLDHLGALAVAAAARARLSFTTRLTAGGPVLSLPTVGALDIAPGEVDVTADKGELTLRQDRTGEVVVQLESGTARSWDPRWRPTRTLPPLLAGDAPVPMDDLDPYRTAGDSPEPHGLSAAVRVDGPARQGWAESWAGVADQLRTGGHQRLTEAAVLLRCLVPLAPPPGSGRGGGAAHCSGTRREAFGAVLSSRPATPAHFASTLVHELQHTKIAALSAMTPLHHEGPDARYFAPWRPDPRPFDGLLQGAVSHAALADYWQQCALGAEHADQRDLAWSEHARRREQVGAALPVLAGSGALTPEGRVIVNELITLYHRLAESPAPTGHQARARAYVRTARVIWQQRKDSKRL
;
A
#
# COMPACT_ATOMS: atom_id res chain seq x y z
N MET A 1 -18.41 -9.74 -14.52
CA MET A 1 -18.32 -8.28 -14.71
C MET A 1 -18.62 -7.63 -13.38
N SER A 2 -17.72 -6.81 -12.83
CA SER A 2 -18.04 -6.00 -11.63
C SER A 2 -19.19 -5.05 -11.98
N PRO A 3 -20.17 -4.84 -11.09
CA PRO A 3 -21.26 -3.89 -11.36
C PRO A 3 -20.69 -2.48 -11.58
N ALA A 4 -21.35 -1.70 -12.44
CA ALA A 4 -20.99 -0.30 -12.65
C ALA A 4 -21.04 0.45 -11.30
N LEU A 5 -20.06 1.31 -11.05
CA LEU A 5 -20.04 2.15 -9.85
C LEU A 5 -21.24 3.09 -9.87
N PRO A 6 -22.05 3.15 -8.80
CA PRO A 6 -23.13 4.12 -8.70
C PRO A 6 -22.59 5.55 -8.85
N GLU A 7 -23.33 6.42 -9.53
CA GLU A 7 -22.91 7.81 -9.74
C GLU A 7 -22.61 8.53 -8.40
N GLY A 8 -23.40 8.27 -7.36
CA GLY A 8 -23.16 8.80 -6.02
C GLY A 8 -21.80 8.41 -5.44
N ALA A 9 -21.40 7.15 -5.61
CA ALA A 9 -20.09 6.65 -5.18
C ALA A 9 -18.95 7.33 -5.98
N LEU A 10 -19.12 7.47 -7.30
CA LEU A 10 -18.15 8.16 -8.14
C LEU A 10 -17.98 9.63 -7.73
N ARG A 11 -19.08 10.32 -7.44
CA ARG A 11 -19.05 11.71 -6.97
C ARG A 11 -18.38 11.85 -5.60
N ALA A 12 -18.66 10.94 -4.67
CA ALA A 12 -18.00 10.92 -3.37
C ALA A 12 -16.48 10.75 -3.52
N LEU A 13 -16.04 9.80 -4.35
CA LEU A 13 -14.62 9.59 -4.65
C LEU A 13 -13.98 10.83 -5.31
N GLY A 14 -14.72 11.51 -6.20
CA GLY A 14 -14.29 12.76 -6.83
C GLY A 14 -14.12 13.93 -5.85
N ARG A 15 -14.92 13.96 -4.78
CA ARG A 15 -14.72 14.87 -3.64
C ARG A 15 -13.65 14.40 -2.66
N THR A 16 -12.89 13.37 -3.02
CA THR A 16 -11.89 12.73 -2.16
C THR A 16 -12.46 12.06 -0.91
N GLU A 17 -13.77 11.84 -0.85
CA GLU A 17 -14.49 11.18 0.25
C GLU A 17 -14.71 9.69 -0.07
N GLY A 18 -15.47 9.00 0.78
CA GLY A 18 -15.93 7.63 0.58
C GLY A 18 -16.46 7.07 1.89
N ASP A 19 -17.77 6.78 1.94
CA ASP A 19 -18.36 6.04 3.05
C ASP A 19 -17.99 4.54 2.98
N ALA A 20 -18.31 3.79 4.05
CA ALA A 20 -17.97 2.37 4.14
C ALA A 20 -18.50 1.54 2.95
N ASP A 21 -19.69 1.88 2.42
CA ASP A 21 -20.28 1.19 1.28
C ASP A 21 -19.52 1.48 -0.03
N THR A 22 -19.21 2.75 -0.30
CA THR A 22 -18.42 3.17 -1.47
C THR A 22 -17.03 2.53 -1.44
N LEU A 23 -16.36 2.55 -0.29
CA LEU A 23 -15.05 1.93 -0.13
C LEU A 23 -15.14 0.40 -0.22
N GLY A 24 -16.23 -0.19 0.27
CA GLY A 24 -16.53 -1.61 0.15
C GLY A 24 -16.64 -2.08 -1.31
N LEU A 25 -17.11 -1.22 -2.23
CA LEU A 25 -17.11 -1.53 -3.67
C LEU A 25 -15.69 -1.66 -4.22
N LEU A 26 -14.79 -0.72 -3.86
CA LEU A 26 -13.38 -0.77 -4.28
C LEU A 26 -12.70 -2.02 -3.72
N VAL A 27 -12.89 -2.28 -2.42
CA VAL A 27 -12.36 -3.46 -1.72
C VAL A 27 -12.80 -4.76 -2.42
N ARG A 28 -14.10 -4.92 -2.68
CA ARG A 28 -14.64 -6.13 -3.33
C ARG A 28 -14.09 -6.33 -4.73
N ASP A 29 -13.91 -5.26 -5.51
CA ASP A 29 -13.32 -5.36 -6.86
C ASP A 29 -11.86 -5.81 -6.79
N GLN A 30 -11.07 -5.23 -5.89
CA GLN A 30 -9.65 -5.60 -5.72
C GLN A 30 -9.49 -7.03 -5.19
N ASP A 31 -10.34 -7.46 -4.25
CA ASP A 31 -10.37 -8.84 -3.76
C ASP A 31 -10.77 -9.83 -4.87
N THR A 32 -11.74 -9.46 -5.71
CA THR A 32 -12.13 -10.28 -6.87
C THR A 32 -10.98 -10.43 -7.86
N ARG A 33 -10.27 -9.34 -8.19
CA ARG A 33 -9.09 -9.39 -9.05
C ARG A 33 -7.97 -10.23 -8.46
N ARG A 34 -7.75 -10.15 -7.15
CA ARG A 34 -6.79 -11.02 -6.44
C ARG A 34 -7.07 -12.49 -6.69
N PHE A 35 -8.32 -12.93 -6.55
CA PHE A 35 -8.68 -14.32 -6.84
C PHE A 35 -8.53 -14.69 -8.31
N VAL A 36 -8.87 -13.78 -9.24
CA VAL A 36 -8.63 -14.01 -10.68
C VAL A 36 -7.14 -14.17 -10.97
N LEU A 37 -6.27 -13.37 -10.35
CA LEU A 37 -4.81 -13.50 -10.51
C LEU A 37 -4.29 -14.82 -9.93
N LEU A 38 -4.77 -15.23 -8.75
CA LEU A 38 -4.41 -16.52 -8.13
C LEU A 38 -4.87 -17.70 -9.02
N ARG A 39 -6.05 -17.60 -9.63
CA ARG A 39 -6.51 -18.60 -10.59
C ARG A 39 -5.66 -18.62 -11.85
N ALA A 40 -5.35 -17.45 -12.39
CA ALA A 40 -4.48 -17.32 -13.56
C ALA A 40 -3.08 -17.88 -13.30
N LEU A 41 -2.55 -17.76 -12.08
CA LEU A 41 -1.28 -18.37 -11.67
C LEU A 41 -1.35 -19.90 -11.80
N LEU A 42 -2.41 -20.53 -11.28
CA LEU A 42 -2.60 -21.97 -11.37
C LEU A 42 -2.70 -22.44 -12.84
N ASP A 43 -3.50 -21.74 -13.64
CA ASP A 43 -3.68 -22.05 -15.06
C ASP A 43 -2.36 -21.85 -15.84
N ALA A 44 -1.61 -20.78 -15.56
CA ALA A 44 -0.31 -20.51 -16.17
C ALA A 44 0.74 -21.57 -15.80
N ALA A 45 0.80 -21.98 -14.53
CA ALA A 45 1.70 -23.05 -14.10
C ALA A 45 1.36 -24.40 -14.76
N ALA A 46 0.07 -24.66 -14.97
CA ALA A 46 -0.44 -25.86 -15.62
C ALA A 46 -0.33 -25.85 -17.15
N GLN A 47 -0.08 -24.70 -17.78
CA GLN A 47 0.09 -24.57 -19.23
C GLN A 47 1.51 -24.21 -19.66
N ALA A 48 2.35 -23.77 -18.72
CA ALA A 48 3.74 -23.42 -19.00
C ALA A 48 4.50 -24.61 -19.62
N PRO A 49 5.38 -24.38 -20.61
CA PRO A 49 6.27 -25.41 -21.14
C PRO A 49 7.15 -26.03 -20.05
N ASP A 50 7.54 -27.29 -20.20
CA ASP A 50 8.39 -28.01 -19.22
C ASP A 50 9.73 -27.30 -18.93
N ARG A 51 10.27 -26.57 -19.92
CA ARG A 51 11.49 -25.76 -19.73
C ARG A 51 11.30 -24.57 -18.78
N ILE A 52 10.06 -24.12 -18.57
CA ILE A 52 9.68 -23.03 -17.66
C ILE A 52 9.17 -23.59 -16.34
N CYS A 53 8.26 -24.56 -16.40
CA CYS A 53 7.66 -25.21 -15.24
C CYS A 53 7.77 -26.74 -15.39
N PRO A 54 8.90 -27.34 -14.96
CA PRO A 54 9.11 -28.77 -15.03
C PRO A 54 8.04 -29.56 -14.24
N PRO A 55 7.78 -30.84 -14.57
CA PRO A 55 6.75 -31.64 -13.92
C PRO A 55 6.81 -31.66 -12.39
N GLY A 56 8.02 -31.72 -11.80
CA GLY A 56 8.20 -31.69 -10.36
C GLY A 56 7.79 -30.37 -9.70
N LEU A 57 8.02 -29.24 -10.37
CA LEU A 57 7.58 -27.92 -9.89
C LEU A 57 6.07 -27.77 -10.00
N ARG A 58 5.49 -28.22 -11.12
CA ARG A 58 4.03 -28.24 -11.32
C ARG A 58 3.31 -29.10 -10.29
N HIS A 59 3.88 -30.25 -9.94
CA HIS A 59 3.34 -31.11 -8.89
C HIS A 59 3.39 -30.42 -7.53
N ARG A 60 4.48 -29.73 -7.18
CA ARG A 60 4.55 -28.94 -5.93
C ARG A 60 3.48 -27.85 -5.88
N VAL A 61 3.33 -27.07 -6.96
CA VAL A 61 2.28 -26.05 -7.08
C VAL A 61 0.89 -26.63 -6.85
N ALA A 62 0.59 -27.80 -7.45
CA ALA A 62 -0.69 -28.48 -7.25
C ALA A 62 -0.90 -28.95 -5.80
N THR A 63 0.14 -29.46 -5.15
CA THR A 63 0.10 -29.88 -3.73
C THR A 63 -0.12 -28.70 -2.79
N ASP A 64 0.60 -27.59 -2.98
CA ASP A 64 0.43 -26.37 -2.17
C ASP A 64 -0.97 -25.77 -2.38
N TRP A 65 -1.47 -25.81 -3.62
CA TRP A 65 -2.84 -25.39 -3.94
C TRP A 65 -3.90 -26.26 -3.25
N ALA A 66 -3.71 -27.58 -3.21
CA ALA A 66 -4.63 -28.48 -2.51
C ALA A 66 -4.68 -28.19 -1.00
N LEU A 67 -3.57 -27.78 -0.38
CA LEU A 67 -3.54 -27.33 1.02
C LEU A 67 -4.30 -26.01 1.21
N LEU A 68 -4.20 -25.06 0.27
CA LEU A 68 -5.02 -23.84 0.28
C LEU A 68 -6.52 -24.15 0.16
N GLU A 69 -6.91 -25.09 -0.71
CA GLU A 69 -8.32 -25.51 -0.83
C GLU A 69 -8.82 -26.21 0.43
N ALA A 70 -7.98 -27.00 1.09
CA ALA A 70 -8.30 -27.55 2.41
C ALA A 70 -8.50 -26.43 3.44
N ALA A 71 -7.61 -25.42 3.47
CA ALA A 71 -7.70 -24.27 4.37
C ALA A 71 -8.98 -23.45 4.14
N ASP A 72 -9.34 -23.13 2.89
CA ASP A 72 -10.56 -22.35 2.57
C ASP A 72 -11.84 -23.11 2.98
N ARG A 73 -11.83 -24.45 2.89
CA ARG A 73 -12.95 -25.29 3.37
C ARG A 73 -13.07 -25.30 4.89
N ALA A 74 -11.94 -25.28 5.60
CA ALA A 74 -11.93 -25.31 7.07
C ALA A 74 -12.28 -23.95 7.67
N ASP A 75 -11.67 -22.88 7.18
CA ASP A 75 -11.97 -21.52 7.55
C ASP A 75 -11.68 -20.57 6.38
N ARG A 76 -12.74 -20.21 5.69
CA ARG A 76 -12.70 -19.27 4.56
C ARG A 76 -12.24 -17.88 5.00
N ALA A 77 -12.63 -17.39 6.17
CA ALA A 77 -12.25 -16.05 6.61
C ALA A 77 -10.74 -15.99 6.92
N ALA A 78 -10.23 -16.99 7.64
CA ALA A 78 -8.80 -17.11 7.95
C ALA A 78 -7.96 -17.24 6.68
N THR A 79 -8.37 -18.11 5.75
CA THR A 79 -7.65 -18.30 4.47
C THR A 79 -7.63 -17.03 3.62
N ARG A 80 -8.77 -16.35 3.53
CA ARG A 80 -8.87 -15.07 2.81
C ARG A 80 -8.04 -13.97 3.45
N SER A 81 -7.86 -13.95 4.77
CA SER A 81 -6.98 -12.98 5.44
C SER A 81 -5.52 -13.09 4.98
N VAL A 82 -5.08 -14.28 4.56
CA VAL A 82 -3.75 -14.53 3.97
C VAL A 82 -3.75 -14.22 2.48
N LEU A 83 -4.70 -14.76 1.71
CA LEU A 83 -4.72 -14.61 0.25
C LEU A 83 -5.02 -13.19 -0.25
N LEU A 84 -5.78 -12.41 0.53
CA LEU A 84 -6.11 -11.01 0.24
C LEU A 84 -5.15 -10.03 0.91
N TYR A 85 -4.10 -10.54 1.57
CA TYR A 85 -3.04 -9.71 2.12
C TYR A 85 -2.34 -8.92 1.00
N PRO A 86 -2.06 -7.62 1.18
CA PRO A 86 -1.63 -6.76 0.07
C PRO A 86 -0.40 -7.29 -0.69
N LEU A 87 0.57 -7.89 0.01
CA LEU A 87 1.85 -8.30 -0.57
C LEU A 87 1.78 -9.59 -1.42
N VAL A 88 0.66 -10.32 -1.36
CA VAL A 88 0.32 -11.37 -2.35
C VAL A 88 0.17 -10.78 -3.76
N GLY A 89 -0.15 -9.49 -3.82
CA GLY A 89 -0.04 -8.56 -4.95
C GLY A 89 1.13 -8.72 -5.88
N PRO A 90 2.24 -8.07 -5.53
CA PRO A 90 3.46 -8.15 -6.30
C PRO A 90 3.88 -9.61 -6.57
N TRP A 91 3.73 -10.51 -5.59
CA TRP A 91 4.12 -11.91 -5.75
C TRP A 91 3.40 -12.60 -6.91
N VAL A 92 2.07 -12.58 -6.95
CA VAL A 92 1.33 -13.31 -7.99
C VAL A 92 1.62 -12.76 -9.39
N LEU A 93 1.82 -11.44 -9.51
CA LEU A 93 2.22 -10.81 -10.76
C LEU A 93 3.63 -11.21 -11.20
N ARG A 94 4.58 -11.34 -10.25
CA ARG A 94 5.94 -11.81 -10.53
C ARG A 94 5.94 -13.25 -11.03
N CYS A 95 5.18 -14.14 -10.39
CA CYS A 95 4.98 -15.52 -10.85
C CYS A 95 4.39 -15.57 -12.27
N LEU A 96 3.33 -14.80 -12.53
CA LEU A 96 2.67 -14.74 -13.84
C LEU A 96 3.62 -14.24 -14.94
N HIS A 97 4.40 -13.20 -14.66
CA HIS A 97 5.42 -12.69 -15.59
C HIS A 97 6.47 -13.75 -15.92
N GLY A 98 6.98 -14.47 -14.91
CA GLY A 98 7.96 -15.54 -15.13
C GLY A 98 7.39 -16.75 -15.88
N LEU A 99 6.15 -17.16 -15.58
CA LEU A 99 5.49 -18.30 -16.23
C LEU A 99 5.10 -18.04 -17.69
N THR A 100 4.77 -16.80 -18.02
CA THR A 100 4.38 -16.38 -19.39
C THR A 100 5.55 -15.84 -20.22
N GLY A 101 6.74 -15.74 -19.63
CA GLY A 101 7.95 -15.27 -20.28
C GLY A 101 8.51 -16.25 -21.32
N ALA A 102 9.42 -15.77 -22.17
CA ALA A 102 10.06 -16.59 -23.19
C ALA A 102 11.09 -17.59 -22.63
N ALA A 103 11.63 -17.31 -21.44
CA ALA A 103 12.63 -18.11 -20.72
C ALA A 103 12.38 -18.00 -19.20
N PRO A 104 12.76 -19.02 -18.40
CA PRO A 104 12.62 -18.95 -16.95
C PRO A 104 13.54 -17.85 -16.40
N GLY A 105 12.97 -16.91 -15.65
CA GLY A 105 13.75 -15.99 -14.83
C GLY A 105 14.43 -16.74 -13.67
N PRO A 106 15.60 -16.28 -13.18
CA PRO A 106 16.33 -16.96 -12.11
C PRO A 106 15.52 -17.09 -10.82
N GLU A 107 14.60 -16.15 -10.57
CA GLU A 107 13.78 -16.10 -9.35
C GLU A 107 12.48 -16.93 -9.42
N LEU A 108 12.07 -17.39 -10.61
CA LEU A 108 10.75 -18.01 -10.81
C LEU A 108 10.54 -19.24 -9.90
N ARG A 109 11.61 -20.01 -9.67
CA ARG A 109 11.55 -21.18 -8.79
C ARG A 109 11.23 -20.77 -7.35
N ALA A 110 11.95 -19.79 -6.82
CA ALA A 110 11.73 -19.27 -5.46
C ALA A 110 10.36 -18.60 -5.33
N ASP A 111 9.89 -17.95 -6.39
CA ASP A 111 8.56 -17.35 -6.46
C ASP A 111 7.46 -18.39 -6.33
N LEU A 112 7.56 -19.50 -7.06
CA LEU A 112 6.57 -20.56 -6.99
C LEU A 112 6.67 -21.35 -5.67
N ASP A 113 7.87 -21.55 -5.12
CA ASP A 113 8.04 -22.15 -3.80
C ASP A 113 7.41 -21.29 -2.67
N HIS A 114 7.24 -19.98 -2.88
CA HIS A 114 6.51 -19.11 -1.94
C HIS A 114 5.01 -19.42 -1.85
N LEU A 115 4.42 -20.11 -2.83
CA LEU A 115 3.05 -20.61 -2.73
C LEU A 115 2.89 -21.56 -1.54
N GLY A 116 3.88 -22.41 -1.28
CA GLY A 116 3.89 -23.29 -0.11
C GLY A 116 3.88 -22.51 1.22
N ALA A 117 4.61 -21.40 1.30
CA ALA A 117 4.58 -20.53 2.48
C ALA A 117 3.20 -19.89 2.71
N LEU A 118 2.53 -19.46 1.63
CA LEU A 118 1.14 -18.98 1.69
C LEU A 118 0.16 -20.08 2.09
N ALA A 119 0.32 -21.29 1.56
CA ALA A 119 -0.50 -22.45 1.89
C ALA A 119 -0.37 -22.84 3.37
N VAL A 120 0.85 -22.89 3.88
CA VAL A 120 1.16 -23.13 5.30
C VAL A 120 0.55 -22.03 6.17
N ALA A 121 0.73 -20.75 5.81
CA ALA A 121 0.16 -19.64 6.57
C ALA A 121 -1.38 -19.71 6.62
N ALA A 122 -2.04 -19.97 5.49
CA ALA A 122 -3.49 -20.11 5.42
C ALA A 122 -3.99 -21.31 6.24
N ALA A 123 -3.38 -22.48 6.08
CA ALA A 123 -3.77 -23.69 6.82
C ALA A 123 -3.54 -23.53 8.33
N ALA A 124 -2.42 -22.92 8.73
CA ALA A 124 -2.11 -22.60 10.12
C ALA A 124 -3.14 -21.63 10.73
N ARG A 125 -3.50 -20.56 10.01
CA ARG A 125 -4.54 -19.60 10.42
C ARG A 125 -5.92 -20.26 10.50
N ALA A 126 -6.23 -21.19 9.60
CA ALA A 126 -7.45 -22.00 9.60
C ALA A 126 -7.44 -23.14 10.63
N ARG A 127 -6.38 -23.25 11.46
CA ARG A 127 -6.21 -24.28 12.49
C ARG A 127 -6.32 -25.72 11.97
N LEU A 128 -5.88 -25.94 10.74
CA LEU A 128 -5.78 -27.28 10.17
C LEU A 128 -4.56 -28.02 10.72
N SER A 129 -4.73 -29.31 11.00
CA SER A 129 -3.61 -30.21 11.22
C SER A 129 -3.06 -30.70 9.88
N PHE A 130 -1.77 -30.52 9.63
CA PHE A 130 -1.13 -30.93 8.38
C PHE A 130 0.37 -31.20 8.57
N THR A 131 0.94 -31.92 7.60
CA THR A 131 2.38 -32.07 7.43
C THR A 131 2.73 -31.74 5.99
N THR A 132 3.70 -30.86 5.79
CA THR A 132 4.22 -30.50 4.47
C THR A 132 5.71 -30.19 4.54
N ARG A 133 6.31 -29.88 3.40
CA ARG A 133 7.71 -29.48 3.30
C ARG A 133 7.83 -28.18 2.51
N LEU A 134 8.56 -27.23 3.05
CA LEU A 134 8.91 -25.98 2.40
C LEU A 134 10.38 -25.98 1.97
N THR A 135 10.72 -25.08 1.06
CA THR A 135 12.11 -24.82 0.67
C THR A 135 12.49 -23.39 1.09
N ALA A 136 13.47 -23.26 1.99
CA ALA A 136 14.08 -21.98 2.30
C ALA A 136 15.13 -21.64 1.22
N GLY A 137 14.82 -20.69 0.35
CA GLY A 137 15.74 -20.23 -0.71
C GLY A 137 16.90 -19.35 -0.22
N GLY A 138 16.86 -18.90 1.03
CA GLY A 138 17.82 -17.98 1.62
C GLY A 138 17.91 -18.12 3.14
N PRO A 139 18.51 -17.13 3.84
CA PRO A 139 18.73 -17.20 5.29
C PRO A 139 17.45 -16.98 6.14
N VAL A 140 16.31 -16.74 5.48
CA VAL A 140 15.03 -16.44 6.12
C VAL A 140 13.92 -17.17 5.38
N LEU A 141 13.09 -17.90 6.12
CA LEU A 141 11.83 -18.45 5.64
C LEU A 141 10.68 -17.57 6.13
N SER A 142 10.02 -16.84 5.23
CA SER A 142 8.88 -15.99 5.56
C SER A 142 7.57 -16.76 5.39
N LEU A 143 6.69 -16.68 6.40
CA LEU A 143 5.31 -17.19 6.39
C LEU A 143 4.36 -15.98 6.42
N PRO A 144 3.79 -15.57 5.28
CA PRO A 144 3.01 -14.34 5.17
C PRO A 144 1.93 -14.21 6.24
N THR A 145 1.81 -13.03 6.84
CA THR A 145 0.92 -12.71 7.99
C THR A 145 1.22 -13.42 9.31
N VAL A 146 2.07 -14.46 9.33
CA VAL A 146 2.39 -15.24 10.54
C VAL A 146 3.69 -14.73 11.15
N GLY A 147 4.78 -14.76 10.40
CA GLY A 147 6.10 -14.30 10.84
C GLY A 147 7.20 -14.84 9.92
N ALA A 148 8.43 -14.82 10.39
CA ALA A 148 9.57 -15.35 9.65
C ALA A 148 10.54 -16.09 10.56
N LEU A 149 11.26 -17.07 10.01
CA LEU A 149 12.25 -17.87 10.71
C LEU A 149 13.64 -17.63 10.11
N ASP A 150 14.62 -17.28 10.94
CA ASP A 150 16.04 -17.32 10.58
C ASP A 150 16.51 -18.77 10.47
N ILE A 151 16.92 -19.17 9.27
CA ILE A 151 17.19 -20.58 8.92
C ILE A 151 18.26 -20.70 7.85
N ALA A 152 18.94 -21.84 7.77
CA ALA A 152 19.83 -22.12 6.65
C ALA A 152 19.02 -22.43 5.37
N PRO A 153 19.54 -22.11 4.16
CA PRO A 153 18.91 -22.54 2.92
C PRO A 153 18.78 -24.06 2.86
N GLY A 154 17.64 -24.54 2.36
CA GLY A 154 17.35 -25.97 2.23
C GLY A 154 15.89 -26.33 2.54
N GLU A 155 15.61 -27.62 2.56
CA GLU A 155 14.28 -28.14 2.87
C GLU A 155 13.95 -27.98 4.36
N VAL A 156 12.67 -27.75 4.67
CA VAL A 156 12.14 -27.55 6.02
C VAL A 156 10.86 -28.36 6.15
N ASP A 157 10.84 -29.35 7.04
CA ASP A 157 9.62 -30.06 7.40
C ASP A 157 8.75 -29.14 8.26
N VAL A 158 7.46 -29.06 7.93
CA VAL A 158 6.49 -28.22 8.64
C VAL A 158 5.32 -29.09 9.07
N THR A 159 5.03 -29.10 10.36
CA THR A 159 3.86 -29.77 10.94
C THR A 159 3.03 -28.76 11.73
N ALA A 160 1.71 -28.80 11.56
CA ALA A 160 0.81 -28.05 12.42
C ALA A 160 -0.17 -29.00 13.11
N ASP A 161 -0.42 -28.78 14.40
CA ASP A 161 -1.48 -29.43 15.15
C ASP A 161 -1.98 -28.52 16.28
N LYS A 162 -3.30 -28.45 16.50
CA LYS A 162 -3.91 -27.73 17.64
C LYS A 162 -3.44 -26.27 17.86
N GLY A 163 -3.12 -25.55 16.79
CA GLY A 163 -2.64 -24.16 16.87
C GLY A 163 -1.15 -24.03 17.19
N GLU A 164 -0.41 -25.13 17.15
CA GLU A 164 1.04 -25.16 17.19
C GLU A 164 1.58 -25.44 15.78
N LEU A 165 2.59 -24.69 15.37
CA LEU A 165 3.31 -24.84 14.10
C LEU A 165 4.78 -25.14 14.40
N THR A 166 5.24 -26.32 13.99
CA THR A 166 6.61 -26.77 14.19
C THR A 166 7.35 -26.78 12.86
N LEU A 167 8.48 -26.08 12.81
CA LEU A 167 9.40 -26.03 11.67
C LEU A 167 10.68 -26.77 12.05
N ARG A 168 11.06 -27.78 11.26
CA ARG A 168 12.23 -28.62 11.52
C ARG A 168 13.13 -28.71 10.30
N GLN A 169 14.43 -28.49 10.52
CA GLN A 169 15.46 -28.68 9.50
C GLN A 169 16.70 -29.29 10.14
N ASP A 170 17.33 -30.29 9.53
CA ASP A 170 18.49 -31.01 10.10
C ASP A 170 19.63 -30.10 10.59
N ARG A 171 19.91 -29.01 9.85
CA ARG A 171 20.99 -28.06 10.17
C ARG A 171 20.64 -27.06 11.26
N THR A 172 19.37 -26.69 11.35
CA THR A 172 18.90 -25.62 12.23
C THR A 172 18.23 -26.22 13.47
N GLY A 173 17.76 -27.46 13.43
CA GLY A 173 16.96 -28.08 14.47
C GLY A 173 15.48 -27.72 14.36
N GLU A 174 14.78 -27.80 15.48
CA GLU A 174 13.33 -27.59 15.58
C GLU A 174 13.03 -26.19 16.15
N VAL A 175 11.97 -25.56 15.64
CA VAL A 175 11.37 -24.34 16.17
C VAL A 175 9.86 -24.52 16.26
N VAL A 176 9.31 -24.25 17.44
CA VAL A 176 7.87 -24.35 17.72
C VAL A 176 7.28 -22.94 17.82
N VAL A 177 6.17 -22.71 17.12
CA VAL A 177 5.45 -21.44 17.06
C VAL A 177 4.00 -21.66 17.50
N GLN A 178 3.57 -20.90 18.51
CA GLN A 178 2.20 -20.89 19.01
C GLN A 178 1.36 -19.87 18.24
N LEU A 179 0.20 -20.30 17.74
CA LEU A 179 -0.73 -19.49 16.97
C LEU A 179 -1.92 -19.06 17.86
N GLU A 180 -1.86 -17.83 18.37
CA GLU A 180 -2.88 -17.24 19.25
C GLU A 180 -3.66 -16.16 18.51
N SER A 181 -4.96 -16.36 18.29
CA SER A 181 -5.94 -15.39 17.75
C SER A 181 -5.36 -14.19 17.00
N GLY A 182 -4.86 -14.41 15.78
CA GLY A 182 -4.31 -13.35 14.91
C GLY A 182 -2.81 -13.06 15.06
N THR A 183 -2.14 -13.67 16.04
CA THR A 183 -0.69 -13.55 16.29
C THR A 183 0.02 -14.89 16.31
N ALA A 184 1.33 -14.88 16.08
CA ALA A 184 2.18 -16.06 16.14
C ALA A 184 3.40 -15.76 17.01
N ARG A 185 3.67 -16.60 18.00
CA ARG A 185 4.67 -16.36 19.04
C ARG A 185 5.58 -17.57 19.20
N SER A 186 6.84 -17.33 19.47
CA SER A 186 7.80 -18.36 19.86
C SER A 186 8.80 -17.74 20.83
N TRP A 187 9.30 -18.57 21.74
CA TRP A 187 10.42 -18.22 22.62
C TRP A 187 11.77 -18.38 21.93
N ASP A 188 11.79 -19.02 20.76
CA ASP A 188 13.00 -19.20 20.00
C ASP A 188 13.49 -17.87 19.40
N PRO A 189 14.74 -17.46 19.64
CA PRO A 189 15.26 -16.18 19.16
C PRO A 189 15.36 -16.09 17.62
N ARG A 190 15.30 -17.23 16.91
CA ARG A 190 15.29 -17.27 15.44
C ARG A 190 13.92 -16.90 14.86
N TRP A 191 12.86 -16.97 15.67
CA TRP A 191 11.52 -16.60 15.24
C TRP A 191 11.31 -15.09 15.29
N ARG A 192 10.81 -14.54 14.19
CA ARG A 192 10.50 -13.12 14.02
C ARG A 192 8.99 -12.98 13.85
N PRO A 193 8.25 -12.50 14.87
CA PRO A 193 6.80 -12.34 14.75
C PRO A 193 6.46 -11.13 13.89
N THR A 194 5.35 -11.21 13.15
CA THR A 194 4.78 -10.04 12.45
C THR A 194 4.40 -8.97 13.47
N ARG A 195 4.84 -7.74 13.25
CA ARG A 195 4.57 -6.63 14.16
C ARG A 195 3.23 -5.99 13.83
N THR A 196 2.63 -5.34 14.81
CA THR A 196 1.35 -4.64 14.63
C THR A 196 1.33 -3.32 15.38
N LEU A 197 0.55 -2.38 14.87
CA LEU A 197 0.13 -1.17 15.55
C LEU A 197 -1.29 -1.38 16.10
N PRO A 198 -1.67 -0.69 17.20
CA PRO A 198 -3.03 -0.73 17.72
C PRO A 198 -4.08 -0.40 16.64
N PRO A 199 -5.29 -0.98 16.72
CA PRO A 199 -6.35 -0.69 15.77
C PRO A 199 -6.76 0.80 15.81
N LEU A 200 -7.20 1.33 14.66
CA LEU A 200 -7.67 2.72 14.55
C LEU A 200 -9.06 2.93 15.19
N LEU A 201 -9.90 1.89 15.15
CA LEU A 201 -11.21 1.84 15.79
C LEU A 201 -11.22 0.78 16.89
N ALA A 202 -11.95 1.05 17.97
CA ALA A 202 -12.12 0.08 19.04
C ALA A 202 -12.88 -1.16 18.50
N GLY A 203 -12.30 -2.34 18.72
CA GLY A 203 -12.87 -3.62 18.25
C GLY A 203 -12.32 -4.12 16.90
N ASP A 204 -11.60 -3.28 16.15
CA ASP A 204 -10.95 -3.69 14.90
C ASP A 204 -9.66 -4.49 15.14
N ALA A 205 -9.20 -5.16 14.09
CA ALA A 205 -7.92 -5.86 14.11
C ALA A 205 -6.74 -4.88 14.16
N PRO A 206 -5.63 -5.22 14.87
CA PRO A 206 -4.39 -4.45 14.82
C PRO A 206 -3.87 -4.30 13.38
N VAL A 207 -3.28 -3.16 13.06
CA VAL A 207 -2.71 -2.90 11.73
C VAL A 207 -1.35 -3.58 11.63
N PRO A 208 -1.13 -4.55 10.73
CA PRO A 208 0.18 -5.15 10.52
C PRO A 208 1.20 -4.11 10.08
N MET A 209 2.38 -4.17 10.68
CA MET A 209 3.58 -3.47 10.25
C MET A 209 4.56 -4.51 9.74
N ASP A 210 4.63 -4.67 8.43
CA ASP A 210 5.28 -5.79 7.77
C ASP A 210 6.65 -5.43 7.22
N ASP A 211 7.66 -5.81 7.98
CA ASP A 211 9.07 -5.73 7.62
C ASP A 211 9.68 -7.09 7.25
N LEU A 212 8.84 -8.13 7.07
CA LEU A 212 9.27 -9.53 6.90
C LEU A 212 8.98 -10.09 5.51
N ASP A 213 7.88 -9.68 4.88
CA ASP A 213 7.45 -10.23 3.59
C ASP A 213 8.45 -9.87 2.47
N PRO A 214 8.93 -10.86 1.68
CA PRO A 214 9.95 -10.64 0.65
C PRO A 214 9.46 -9.81 -0.56
N TYR A 215 8.15 -9.60 -0.72
CA TYR A 215 7.54 -8.88 -1.84
C TYR A 215 7.15 -7.43 -1.50
N ARG A 216 7.52 -6.95 -0.30
CA ARG A 216 7.26 -5.58 0.17
C ARG A 216 7.81 -4.49 -0.76
N THR A 217 8.94 -4.73 -1.44
CA THR A 217 9.53 -3.85 -2.46
C THR A 217 9.93 -4.65 -3.71
N ALA A 218 10.04 -4.02 -4.87
CA ALA A 218 10.53 -4.66 -6.09
C ALA A 218 12.08 -4.83 -6.03
N GLY A 219 12.55 -5.73 -5.17
CA GLY A 219 13.97 -6.07 -5.04
C GLY A 219 14.84 -5.02 -4.32
N ASP A 220 16.15 -5.24 -4.34
CA ASP A 220 17.17 -4.46 -3.61
C ASP A 220 17.54 -3.11 -4.27
N SER A 221 16.88 -2.75 -5.38
CA SER A 221 17.12 -1.48 -6.07
C SER A 221 16.14 -0.41 -5.63
N PRO A 222 16.57 0.87 -5.52
CA PRO A 222 15.66 1.99 -5.31
C PRO A 222 14.54 1.96 -6.37
N GLU A 223 13.29 1.99 -5.92
CA GLU A 223 12.14 2.01 -6.82
C GLU A 223 12.25 3.22 -7.76
N PRO A 224 11.86 3.11 -9.05
CA PRO A 224 11.98 4.20 -10.02
C PRO A 224 11.23 5.49 -9.61
N HIS A 225 10.44 5.45 -8.54
CA HIS A 225 9.58 6.52 -8.06
C HIS A 225 10.14 7.24 -6.81
N GLY A 226 11.33 6.87 -6.37
CA GLY A 226 12.05 7.50 -5.25
C GLY A 226 11.61 6.98 -3.88
N LEU A 227 11.09 5.75 -3.79
CA LEU A 227 10.87 5.10 -2.51
C LEU A 227 12.21 4.66 -1.92
N SER A 228 12.40 4.91 -0.63
CA SER A 228 13.54 4.40 0.11
C SER A 228 13.42 2.89 0.31
N ALA A 229 14.54 2.21 0.57
CA ALA A 229 14.53 0.77 0.80
C ALA A 229 13.63 0.40 1.98
N ALA A 230 12.91 -0.73 1.89
CA ALA A 230 12.21 -1.27 3.04
C ALA A 230 13.21 -1.69 4.12
N VAL A 231 12.87 -1.40 5.39
CA VAL A 231 13.77 -1.64 6.52
C VAL A 231 13.12 -2.50 7.58
N ARG A 232 13.95 -3.21 8.32
CA ARG A 232 13.55 -3.85 9.56
C ARG A 232 13.38 -2.82 10.66
N VAL A 233 12.38 -3.04 11.52
CA VAL A 233 12.10 -2.19 12.66
C VAL A 233 12.66 -2.86 13.92
N ASP A 234 13.75 -2.30 14.44
CA ASP A 234 14.33 -2.72 15.73
C ASP A 234 13.56 -2.14 16.94
N GLY A 235 14.01 -2.48 18.15
CA GLY A 235 13.36 -2.06 19.39
C GLY A 235 13.19 -0.54 19.54
N PRO A 236 14.26 0.27 19.39
CA PRO A 236 14.15 1.73 19.42
C PRO A 236 13.27 2.31 18.31
N ALA A 237 13.38 1.81 17.08
CA ALA A 237 12.52 2.28 15.98
C ALA A 237 11.04 1.97 16.25
N ARG A 238 10.74 0.82 16.87
CA ARG A 238 9.38 0.41 17.24
C ARG A 238 8.71 1.40 18.18
N GLN A 239 9.43 1.86 19.20
CA GLN A 239 8.89 2.84 20.15
C GLN A 239 8.51 4.13 19.44
N GLY A 240 9.39 4.63 18.56
CA GLY A 240 9.08 5.83 17.77
C GLY A 240 7.89 5.65 16.83
N TRP A 241 7.68 4.44 16.27
CA TRP A 241 6.50 4.14 15.44
C TRP A 241 5.21 4.15 16.27
N ALA A 242 5.24 3.53 17.45
CA ALA A 242 4.10 3.51 18.38
C ALA A 242 3.74 4.92 18.86
N GLU A 243 4.73 5.76 19.20
CA GLU A 243 4.54 7.15 19.61
C GLU A 243 3.89 7.99 18.50
N SER A 244 4.37 7.84 17.26
CA SER A 244 3.80 8.54 16.11
C SER A 244 2.40 8.04 15.76
N TRP A 245 2.11 6.76 16.01
CA TRP A 245 0.79 6.15 15.77
C TRP A 245 -0.27 6.53 16.81
N ALA A 246 0.11 6.73 18.07
CA ALA A 246 -0.83 6.82 19.20
C ALA A 246 -1.93 7.88 19.03
N GLY A 247 -1.65 9.00 18.36
CA GLY A 247 -2.62 10.08 18.12
C GLY A 247 -3.26 10.06 16.72
N VAL A 248 -2.98 9.07 15.88
CA VAL A 248 -3.40 9.08 14.46
C VAL A 248 -4.92 9.06 14.30
N ALA A 249 -5.61 8.22 15.08
CA ALA A 249 -7.07 8.13 15.00
C ALA A 249 -7.74 9.47 15.32
N ASP A 250 -7.25 10.20 16.33
CA ASP A 250 -7.78 11.53 16.69
C ASP A 250 -7.49 12.56 15.62
N GLN A 251 -6.27 12.56 15.06
CA GLN A 251 -5.92 13.45 13.96
C GLN A 251 -6.79 13.20 12.72
N LEU A 252 -7.10 11.94 12.39
CA LEU A 252 -8.02 11.61 11.31
C LEU A 252 -9.45 12.09 11.59
N ARG A 253 -9.95 11.99 12.84
CA ARG A 253 -11.28 12.52 13.21
C ARG A 253 -11.33 14.04 13.02
N THR A 254 -10.33 14.76 13.52
CA THR A 254 -10.24 16.22 13.38
C THR A 254 -10.07 16.62 11.91
N GLY A 255 -9.37 15.82 11.13
CA GLY A 255 -9.08 16.06 9.71
C GLY A 255 -10.23 15.79 8.75
N GLY A 256 -11.44 15.47 9.24
CA GLY A 256 -12.65 15.37 8.43
C GLY A 256 -13.41 14.06 8.62
N HIS A 257 -14.72 14.14 8.43
CA HIS A 257 -15.68 13.11 8.84
C HIS A 257 -15.43 11.70 8.29
N GLN A 258 -14.88 11.55 7.07
CA GLN A 258 -14.62 10.23 6.46
C GLN A 258 -13.19 9.70 6.69
N ARG A 259 -12.24 10.50 7.18
CA ARG A 259 -10.81 10.11 7.12
C ARG A 259 -10.48 8.91 7.98
N LEU A 260 -11.12 8.81 9.15
CA LEU A 260 -10.94 7.66 10.03
C LEU A 260 -11.56 6.39 9.41
N THR A 261 -12.76 6.50 8.85
CA THR A 261 -13.44 5.38 8.15
C THR A 261 -12.62 4.92 6.95
N GLU A 262 -12.10 5.84 6.14
CA GLU A 262 -11.21 5.53 5.01
C GLU A 262 -9.98 4.74 5.46
N ALA A 263 -9.32 5.19 6.53
CA ALA A 263 -8.16 4.50 7.06
C ALA A 263 -8.52 3.11 7.62
N ALA A 264 -9.61 2.98 8.37
CA ALA A 264 -10.05 1.71 8.92
C ALA A 264 -10.42 0.68 7.83
N VAL A 265 -11.04 1.13 6.73
CA VAL A 265 -11.48 0.23 5.65
C VAL A 265 -10.35 -0.13 4.67
N LEU A 266 -9.47 0.83 4.35
CA LEU A 266 -8.49 0.68 3.26
C LEU A 266 -7.10 0.28 3.74
N LEU A 267 -6.69 0.64 4.96
CA LEU A 267 -5.36 0.31 5.46
C LEU A 267 -5.31 -1.15 5.94
N ARG A 268 -4.65 -2.00 5.15
CA ARG A 268 -4.49 -3.43 5.44
C ARG A 268 -3.11 -3.78 5.99
N CYS A 269 -2.07 -3.01 5.64
CA CYS A 269 -0.77 -3.08 6.29
C CYS A 269 0.06 -1.81 6.07
N LEU A 270 1.04 -1.62 6.94
CA LEU A 270 2.12 -0.65 6.80
C LEU A 270 3.42 -1.38 6.50
N VAL A 271 4.16 -0.90 5.51
CA VAL A 271 5.50 -1.39 5.19
C VAL A 271 6.51 -0.30 5.55
N PRO A 272 7.35 -0.52 6.57
CA PRO A 272 8.32 0.48 7.01
C PRO A 272 9.46 0.65 6.00
N LEU A 273 9.75 1.90 5.66
CA LEU A 273 10.87 2.29 4.79
C LEU A 273 11.98 3.00 5.58
N ALA A 274 13.19 2.97 5.04
CA ALA A 274 14.29 3.80 5.51
C ALA A 274 13.91 5.28 5.37
N PRO A 275 14.42 6.16 6.26
CA PRO A 275 14.35 7.58 5.99
C PRO A 275 15.16 7.92 4.71
N PRO A 276 14.69 8.86 3.88
CA PRO A 276 15.42 9.26 2.69
C PRO A 276 16.77 9.91 3.04
N PRO A 277 17.79 9.79 2.16
CA PRO A 277 19.11 10.36 2.39
C PRO A 277 19.06 11.87 2.65
N GLY A 278 19.79 12.36 3.66
CA GLY A 278 19.88 13.78 4.00
C GLY A 278 18.84 14.29 5.01
N SER A 279 18.00 13.42 5.57
CA SER A 279 17.00 13.75 6.62
C SER A 279 17.59 14.04 8.02
N GLY A 280 18.79 14.63 8.10
CA GLY A 280 19.47 14.96 9.36
C GLY A 280 18.80 16.12 10.11
N ARG A 281 19.20 16.31 11.38
CA ARG A 281 18.60 17.20 12.41
C ARG A 281 18.46 18.71 12.07
N GLY A 282 18.71 19.13 10.83
CA GLY A 282 18.61 20.55 10.41
C GLY A 282 18.13 20.78 8.96
N GLY A 283 17.76 19.74 8.22
CA GLY A 283 17.10 19.87 6.91
C GLY A 283 15.64 19.42 7.02
N GLY A 284 14.70 20.16 6.44
CA GLY A 284 13.26 19.85 6.53
C GLY A 284 12.99 18.36 6.33
N ALA A 285 12.16 17.78 7.20
CA ALA A 285 12.00 16.33 7.35
C ALA A 285 11.71 15.68 6.00
N ALA A 286 12.75 15.12 5.38
CA ALA A 286 12.58 14.33 4.19
C ALA A 286 11.83 13.06 4.63
N HIS A 287 10.56 12.98 4.22
CA HIS A 287 9.65 11.88 4.47
C HIS A 287 9.36 11.21 3.14
N CYS A 288 9.37 9.89 3.16
CA CYS A 288 9.12 9.05 2.01
C CYS A 288 7.92 8.15 2.30
N SER A 289 6.91 8.19 1.44
CA SER A 289 5.78 7.28 1.45
C SER A 289 5.31 6.96 0.04
N GLY A 290 4.56 5.88 -0.10
CA GLY A 290 3.93 5.50 -1.36
C GLY A 290 2.96 4.35 -1.21
N THR A 291 2.24 4.09 -2.29
CA THR A 291 1.39 2.92 -2.48
C THR A 291 1.74 2.25 -3.80
N ARG A 292 1.35 0.98 -3.92
CA ARG A 292 1.56 0.17 -5.12
C ARG A 292 0.22 -0.37 -5.60
N ARG A 293 -0.05 -0.29 -6.90
CA ARG A 293 -1.34 -0.70 -7.48
C ARG A 293 -1.62 -2.18 -7.23
N GLU A 294 -0.58 -2.98 -7.32
CA GLU A 294 -0.60 -4.42 -7.12
C GLU A 294 -0.79 -4.81 -5.64
N ALA A 295 -0.42 -3.94 -4.70
CA ALA A 295 -0.49 -4.15 -3.25
C ALA A 295 -1.59 -3.29 -2.60
N PHE A 296 -2.82 -3.42 -3.09
CA PHE A 296 -3.97 -2.67 -2.59
C PHE A 296 -4.11 -2.77 -1.06
N GLY A 297 -4.11 -1.62 -0.40
CA GLY A 297 -4.20 -1.49 1.06
C GLY A 297 -2.86 -1.53 1.82
N ALA A 298 -1.72 -1.69 1.12
CA ALA A 298 -0.40 -1.46 1.70
C ALA A 298 0.01 0.01 1.60
N VAL A 299 0.36 0.62 2.73
CA VAL A 299 1.02 1.93 2.77
C VAL A 299 2.49 1.74 3.11
N LEU A 300 3.38 2.09 2.18
CA LEU A 300 4.82 2.08 2.41
C LEU A 300 5.20 3.44 2.96
N SER A 301 5.90 3.50 4.10
CA SER A 301 6.28 4.77 4.69
C SER A 301 7.56 4.68 5.53
N SER A 302 8.44 5.66 5.37
CA SER A 302 9.37 6.05 6.43
C SER A 302 8.59 6.58 7.62
N ARG A 303 9.14 6.47 8.82
CA ARG A 303 8.43 6.84 10.05
C ARG A 303 8.07 8.33 10.06
N PRO A 304 6.77 8.72 10.08
CA PRO A 304 6.40 10.12 10.26
C PRO A 304 6.78 10.63 11.66
N ALA A 305 7.16 11.90 11.77
CA ALA A 305 7.70 12.45 13.01
C ALA A 305 6.65 12.65 14.12
N THR A 306 5.38 12.84 13.76
CA THR A 306 4.29 13.18 14.68
C THR A 306 2.97 12.52 14.22
N PRO A 307 1.98 12.35 15.11
CA PRO A 307 0.66 11.86 14.73
C PRO A 307 -0.02 12.65 13.60
N ALA A 308 0.08 13.99 13.59
CA ALA A 308 -0.52 14.82 12.54
C ALA A 308 0.08 14.52 11.15
N HIS A 309 1.41 14.43 11.07
CA HIS A 309 2.11 14.04 9.83
C HIS A 309 1.80 12.59 9.42
N PHE A 310 1.66 11.67 10.38
CA PHE A 310 1.27 10.29 10.10
C PHE A 310 -0.14 10.23 9.52
N ALA A 311 -1.13 10.86 10.16
CA ALA A 311 -2.49 10.95 9.64
C ALA A 311 -2.51 11.58 8.24
N SER A 312 -1.76 12.66 8.00
CA SER A 312 -1.64 13.25 6.66
C SER A 312 -1.02 12.28 5.63
N THR A 313 -0.07 11.44 6.04
CA THR A 313 0.51 10.40 5.18
C THR A 313 -0.56 9.39 4.80
N LEU A 314 -1.35 8.90 5.76
CA LEU A 314 -2.46 7.99 5.46
C LEU A 314 -3.50 8.64 4.53
N VAL A 315 -3.90 9.89 4.78
CA VAL A 315 -4.83 10.60 3.89
C VAL A 315 -4.29 10.66 2.46
N HIS A 316 -3.02 11.03 2.29
CA HIS A 316 -2.37 11.11 0.97
C HIS A 316 -2.34 9.75 0.27
N GLU A 317 -1.79 8.74 0.93
CA GLU A 317 -1.56 7.42 0.34
C GLU A 317 -2.85 6.65 0.08
N LEU A 318 -3.86 6.81 0.94
CA LEU A 318 -5.15 6.18 0.72
C LEU A 318 -5.94 6.83 -0.42
N GLN A 319 -5.72 8.11 -0.73
CA GLN A 319 -6.26 8.69 -1.98
C GLN A 319 -5.64 8.03 -3.22
N HIS A 320 -4.33 7.77 -3.22
CA HIS A 320 -3.69 7.02 -4.31
C HIS A 320 -4.28 5.61 -4.42
N THR A 321 -4.52 4.95 -3.29
CA THR A 321 -5.17 3.63 -3.24
C THR A 321 -6.58 3.68 -3.83
N LYS A 322 -7.41 4.66 -3.45
CA LYS A 322 -8.78 4.81 -3.97
C LYS A 322 -8.81 5.04 -5.48
N ILE A 323 -8.00 5.98 -5.98
CA ILE A 323 -7.99 6.31 -7.41
C ILE A 323 -7.36 5.17 -8.23
N ALA A 324 -6.35 4.47 -7.72
CA ALA A 324 -5.81 3.30 -8.39
C ALA A 324 -6.87 2.19 -8.53
N ALA A 325 -7.63 1.89 -7.47
CA ALA A 325 -8.71 0.92 -7.51
C ALA A 325 -9.84 1.35 -8.45
N LEU A 326 -10.23 2.62 -8.41
CA LEU A 326 -11.23 3.20 -9.33
C LEU A 326 -10.78 3.06 -10.79
N SER A 327 -9.54 3.42 -11.12
CA SER A 327 -8.98 3.31 -12.47
C SER A 327 -8.86 1.86 -12.95
N ALA A 328 -8.74 0.88 -12.05
CA ALA A 328 -8.80 -0.53 -12.40
C ALA A 328 -10.22 -0.98 -12.75
N MET A 329 -11.24 -0.39 -12.12
CA MET A 329 -12.66 -0.66 -12.37
C MET A 329 -13.15 -0.01 -13.66
N THR A 330 -12.77 1.24 -13.92
CA THR A 330 -13.18 2.01 -15.10
C THR A 330 -12.08 2.96 -15.55
N PRO A 331 -11.79 3.07 -16.86
CA PRO A 331 -10.86 4.07 -17.37
C PRO A 331 -11.35 5.49 -17.03
N LEU A 332 -10.47 6.32 -16.47
CA LEU A 332 -10.75 7.74 -16.17
C LEU A 332 -10.29 8.68 -17.30
N HIS A 333 -9.36 8.24 -18.15
CA HIS A 333 -8.88 9.01 -19.29
C HIS A 333 -8.21 8.10 -20.33
N HIS A 334 -7.95 8.68 -21.51
CA HIS A 334 -7.21 8.05 -22.61
C HIS A 334 -5.89 8.76 -22.95
N GLU A 335 -5.44 9.70 -22.11
CA GLU A 335 -4.13 10.34 -22.25
C GLU A 335 -2.98 9.31 -22.22
N GLY A 336 -1.99 9.52 -23.09
CA GLY A 336 -0.80 8.66 -23.18
C GLY A 336 0.16 8.79 -21.99
N PRO A 337 1.22 7.95 -21.94
CA PRO A 337 2.15 7.88 -20.83
C PRO A 337 3.19 9.01 -20.81
N ASP A 338 3.16 9.94 -21.77
CA ASP A 338 4.17 10.98 -21.91
C ASP A 338 4.22 11.92 -20.70
N ALA A 339 5.39 11.99 -20.08
CA ALA A 339 5.66 12.89 -18.97
C ALA A 339 5.89 14.33 -19.47
N ARG A 340 4.82 15.13 -19.52
CA ARG A 340 4.86 16.51 -20.05
C ARG A 340 4.18 17.56 -19.18
N TYR A 341 3.43 17.14 -18.18
CA TYR A 341 2.61 18.04 -17.38
C TYR A 341 3.36 18.57 -16.15
N PHE A 342 3.10 19.82 -15.80
CA PHE A 342 3.61 20.45 -14.58
C PHE A 342 2.78 20.01 -13.38
N ALA A 343 3.43 19.44 -12.37
CA ALA A 343 2.82 19.06 -11.10
C ALA A 343 3.53 19.81 -9.95
N PRO A 344 2.87 20.76 -9.26
CA PRO A 344 3.54 21.65 -8.28
C PRO A 344 4.17 21.00 -7.05
N TRP A 345 4.02 19.68 -6.89
CA TRP A 345 4.57 18.88 -5.80
C TRP A 345 5.78 18.04 -6.19
N ARG A 346 6.14 18.02 -7.48
CA ARG A 346 7.37 17.38 -7.96
C ARG A 346 8.07 18.25 -9.01
N PRO A 347 9.40 18.24 -9.08
CA PRO A 347 10.13 19.06 -10.02
C PRO A 347 10.24 18.42 -11.42
N ASP A 348 9.98 17.12 -11.56
CA ASP A 348 9.94 16.40 -12.84
C ASP A 348 8.58 16.53 -13.55
N PRO A 349 8.55 16.58 -14.90
CA PRO A 349 7.31 16.41 -15.65
C PRO A 349 6.59 15.11 -15.30
N ARG A 350 5.26 15.16 -15.25
CA ARG A 350 4.41 14.01 -14.93
C ARG A 350 3.58 13.57 -16.14
N PRO A 351 3.28 12.27 -16.28
CA PRO A 351 2.20 11.83 -17.16
C PRO A 351 0.85 12.33 -16.64
N PHE A 352 -0.18 12.34 -17.49
CA PHE A 352 -1.51 12.83 -17.12
C PHE A 352 -2.09 12.09 -15.91
N ASP A 353 -1.98 10.75 -15.91
CA ASP A 353 -2.38 9.90 -14.78
C ASP A 353 -1.69 10.32 -13.46
N GLY A 354 -0.39 10.62 -13.53
CA GLY A 354 0.38 11.09 -12.38
C GLY A 354 -0.02 12.49 -11.91
N LEU A 355 -0.52 13.36 -12.80
CA LEU A 355 -1.08 14.66 -12.45
C LEU A 355 -2.46 14.50 -11.79
N LEU A 356 -3.34 13.67 -12.38
CA LEU A 356 -4.68 13.40 -11.87
C LEU A 356 -4.64 12.82 -10.45
N GLN A 357 -3.85 11.76 -10.24
CA GLN A 357 -3.70 11.15 -8.93
C GLN A 357 -3.16 12.13 -7.89
N GLY A 358 -2.16 12.93 -8.26
CA GLY A 358 -1.60 13.94 -7.36
C GLY A 358 -2.58 15.07 -7.05
N ALA A 359 -3.42 15.49 -8.01
CA ALA A 359 -4.45 16.50 -7.75
C ALA A 359 -5.50 15.98 -6.76
N VAL A 360 -5.92 14.71 -6.87
CA VAL A 360 -6.83 14.07 -5.91
C VAL A 360 -6.19 14.02 -4.52
N SER A 361 -4.96 13.49 -4.38
CA SER A 361 -4.32 13.34 -3.07
C SER A 361 -4.02 14.69 -2.42
N HIS A 362 -3.61 15.70 -3.19
CA HIS A 362 -3.38 17.05 -2.68
C HIS A 362 -4.68 17.79 -2.34
N ALA A 363 -5.79 17.54 -3.05
CA ALA A 363 -7.09 18.11 -2.69
C ALA A 363 -7.59 17.54 -1.35
N ALA A 364 -7.44 16.23 -1.13
CA ALA A 364 -7.77 15.60 0.16
C ALA A 364 -6.91 16.15 1.30
N LEU A 365 -5.61 16.37 1.05
CA LEU A 365 -4.74 17.01 2.04
C LEU A 365 -5.14 18.47 2.31
N ALA A 366 -5.54 19.22 1.29
CA ALA A 366 -6.01 20.59 1.47
C ALA A 366 -7.25 20.62 2.37
N ASP A 367 -8.22 19.74 2.14
CA ASP A 367 -9.39 19.58 3.02
C ASP A 367 -8.98 19.16 4.44
N TYR A 368 -8.20 18.08 4.57
CA TYR A 368 -7.71 17.57 5.86
C TYR A 368 -7.08 18.67 6.72
N TRP A 369 -6.13 19.42 6.15
CA TRP A 369 -5.45 20.48 6.88
C TRP A 369 -6.35 21.69 7.16
N GLN A 370 -7.36 21.95 6.35
CA GLN A 370 -8.37 22.97 6.66
C GLN A 370 -9.16 22.57 7.90
N GLN A 371 -9.66 21.33 7.94
CA GLN A 371 -10.42 20.82 9.08
C GLN A 371 -9.57 20.82 10.36
N CYS A 372 -8.30 20.40 10.26
CA CYS A 372 -7.35 20.55 11.36
C CYS A 372 -7.16 22.00 11.80
N ALA A 373 -7.04 22.96 10.88
CA ALA A 373 -6.86 24.36 11.24
C ALA A 373 -8.11 24.98 11.90
N LEU A 374 -9.30 24.59 11.43
CA LEU A 374 -10.57 25.04 11.99
C LEU A 374 -10.81 24.43 13.38
N GLY A 375 -10.45 23.15 13.56
CA GLY A 375 -10.60 22.41 14.82
C GLY A 375 -9.45 22.52 15.81
N ALA A 376 -8.32 23.15 15.43
CA ALA A 376 -7.17 23.27 16.32
C ALA A 376 -7.52 24.08 17.58
N GLU A 377 -6.99 23.67 18.72
CA GLU A 377 -7.08 24.44 19.98
C GLU A 377 -5.84 25.33 20.17
N HIS A 378 -4.67 24.82 19.79
CA HIS A 378 -3.39 25.51 19.95
C HIS A 378 -2.98 26.31 18.70
N ALA A 379 -2.38 27.48 18.93
CA ALA A 379 -2.04 28.42 17.86
C ALA A 379 -0.95 27.90 16.90
N ASP A 380 0.01 27.14 17.40
CA ASP A 380 1.08 26.51 16.63
C ASP A 380 0.55 25.42 15.69
N GLN A 381 -0.35 24.57 16.19
CA GLN A 381 -1.04 23.56 15.38
C GLN A 381 -1.89 24.22 14.30
N ARG A 382 -2.58 25.31 14.65
CA ARG A 382 -3.40 26.09 13.72
C ARG A 382 -2.56 26.72 12.61
N ASP A 383 -1.41 27.32 12.95
CA ASP A 383 -0.49 27.95 11.98
C ASP A 383 0.08 26.91 11.00
N LEU A 384 0.54 25.77 11.51
CA LEU A 384 1.00 24.64 10.69
C LEU A 384 -0.09 24.18 9.73
N ALA A 385 -1.29 23.91 10.24
CA ALA A 385 -2.41 23.43 9.44
C ALA A 385 -2.83 24.44 8.37
N TRP A 386 -2.90 25.74 8.68
CA TRP A 386 -3.16 26.77 7.68
C TRP A 386 -2.06 26.88 6.62
N SER A 387 -0.80 26.73 7.01
CA SER A 387 0.34 26.71 6.09
C SER A 387 0.24 25.53 5.11
N GLU A 388 -0.03 24.33 5.62
CA GLU A 388 -0.21 23.13 4.82
C GLU A 388 -1.42 23.23 3.89
N HIS A 389 -2.59 23.60 4.42
CA HIS A 389 -3.80 23.83 3.62
C HIS A 389 -3.54 24.80 2.46
N ALA A 390 -3.02 26.00 2.75
CA ALA A 390 -2.79 27.03 1.75
C ALA A 390 -1.86 26.52 0.65
N ARG A 391 -0.77 25.82 1.02
CA ARG A 391 0.16 25.22 0.08
C ARG A 391 -0.54 24.20 -0.81
N ARG A 392 -1.24 23.21 -0.23
CA ARG A 392 -1.87 22.13 -1.00
C ARG A 392 -2.98 22.65 -1.91
N ARG A 393 -3.81 23.57 -1.42
CA ARG A 393 -4.86 24.20 -2.21
C ARG A 393 -4.28 24.95 -3.42
N GLU A 394 -3.23 25.76 -3.24
CA GLU A 394 -2.58 26.47 -4.35
C GLU A 394 -1.98 25.48 -5.37
N GLN A 395 -1.35 24.39 -4.91
CA GLN A 395 -0.83 23.34 -5.79
C GLN A 395 -1.95 22.70 -6.64
N VAL A 396 -3.10 22.39 -6.05
CA VAL A 396 -4.27 21.86 -6.76
C VAL A 396 -4.78 22.86 -7.79
N GLY A 397 -4.92 24.14 -7.40
CA GLY A 397 -5.37 25.20 -8.30
C GLY A 397 -4.51 25.37 -9.55
N ALA A 398 -3.20 25.12 -9.44
CA ALA A 398 -2.29 25.16 -10.59
C ALA A 398 -2.36 23.92 -11.51
N ALA A 399 -2.91 22.80 -11.03
CA ALA A 399 -3.08 21.55 -11.79
C ALA A 399 -4.47 21.44 -12.44
N LEU A 400 -5.53 21.93 -11.77
CA LEU A 400 -6.91 21.76 -12.21
C LEU A 400 -7.21 22.24 -13.64
N PRO A 401 -6.71 23.39 -14.13
CA PRO A 401 -7.01 23.84 -15.49
C PRO A 401 -6.55 22.85 -16.58
N VAL A 402 -5.43 22.15 -16.35
CA VAL A 402 -4.90 21.13 -17.26
C VAL A 402 -5.81 19.91 -17.28
N LEU A 403 -6.25 19.46 -16.10
CA LEU A 403 -7.15 18.31 -15.97
C LEU A 403 -8.51 18.63 -16.60
N ALA A 404 -9.11 19.76 -16.24
CA ALA A 404 -10.42 20.19 -16.73
C ALA A 404 -10.44 20.41 -18.26
N GLY A 405 -9.34 20.91 -18.81
CA GLY A 405 -9.19 21.18 -20.24
C GLY A 405 -8.87 19.95 -21.10
N SER A 406 -8.63 18.78 -20.52
CA SER A 406 -8.34 17.58 -21.32
C SER A 406 -9.60 17.04 -22.01
N GLY A 407 -9.54 16.96 -23.33
CA GLY A 407 -10.54 16.29 -24.16
C GLY A 407 -10.50 14.77 -24.06
N ALA A 408 -9.48 14.20 -23.41
CA ALA A 408 -9.27 12.76 -23.30
C ALA A 408 -9.79 12.17 -21.98
N LEU A 409 -10.47 12.95 -21.14
CA LEU A 409 -11.23 12.42 -19.99
C LEU A 409 -12.42 11.57 -20.46
N THR A 410 -12.63 10.42 -19.83
CA THR A 410 -13.88 9.65 -20.00
C THR A 410 -15.04 10.34 -19.29
N PRO A 411 -16.30 9.92 -19.49
CA PRO A 411 -17.43 10.44 -18.71
C PRO A 411 -17.19 10.34 -17.20
N GLU A 412 -16.66 9.21 -16.73
CA GLU A 412 -16.35 8.98 -15.32
C GLU A 412 -15.21 9.87 -14.83
N GLY A 413 -14.14 10.00 -15.61
CA GLY A 413 -13.04 10.91 -15.29
C GLY A 413 -13.48 12.37 -15.23
N ARG A 414 -14.43 12.76 -16.07
CA ARG A 414 -15.02 14.11 -16.04
C ARG A 414 -15.81 14.36 -14.77
N VAL A 415 -16.56 13.37 -14.26
CA VAL A 415 -17.22 13.47 -12.95
C VAL A 415 -16.19 13.68 -11.84
N ILE A 416 -15.12 12.89 -11.82
CA ILE A 416 -14.04 13.03 -10.81
C ILE A 416 -13.44 14.44 -10.86
N VAL A 417 -13.04 14.92 -12.04
CA VAL A 417 -12.43 16.25 -12.18
C VAL A 417 -13.40 17.37 -11.81
N ASN A 418 -14.68 17.25 -12.16
CA ASN A 418 -15.69 18.24 -11.78
C ASN A 418 -15.90 18.30 -10.26
N GLU A 419 -15.96 17.15 -9.58
CA GLU A 419 -16.10 17.11 -8.13
C GLU A 419 -14.85 17.62 -7.40
N LEU A 420 -13.65 17.42 -7.96
CA LEU A 420 -12.43 18.07 -7.47
C LEU A 420 -12.50 19.60 -7.59
N ILE A 421 -13.06 20.12 -8.69
CA ILE A 421 -13.27 21.56 -8.89
C ILE A 421 -14.29 22.07 -7.84
N THR A 422 -15.38 21.35 -7.64
CA THR A 422 -16.38 21.68 -6.60
C THR A 422 -15.75 21.71 -5.21
N LEU A 423 -14.94 20.70 -4.86
CA LEU A 423 -14.18 20.70 -3.60
C LEU A 423 -13.24 21.91 -3.51
N TYR A 424 -12.47 22.19 -4.57
CA TYR A 424 -11.54 23.32 -4.60
C TYR A 424 -12.23 24.68 -4.34
N HIS A 425 -13.44 24.87 -4.88
CA HIS A 425 -14.24 26.07 -4.64
C HIS A 425 -14.81 26.12 -3.21
N ARG A 426 -15.33 25.00 -2.70
CA ARG A 426 -15.79 24.89 -1.30
C ARG A 426 -14.70 25.28 -0.30
N LEU A 427 -13.48 24.78 -0.53
CA LEU A 427 -12.32 25.13 0.32
C LEU A 427 -12.02 26.64 0.32
N ALA A 428 -12.52 27.42 -0.65
CA ALA A 428 -12.37 28.88 -0.69
C ALA A 428 -13.34 29.62 0.24
N GLU A 429 -14.40 28.97 0.71
CA GLU A 429 -15.42 29.58 1.59
C GLU A 429 -14.86 29.87 2.99
N SER A 430 -13.86 29.09 3.42
CA SER A 430 -13.11 29.29 4.68
C SER A 430 -11.61 29.48 4.39
N PRO A 431 -11.20 30.65 3.86
CA PRO A 431 -9.85 30.85 3.37
C PRO A 431 -8.82 30.89 4.49
N ALA A 432 -7.62 30.33 4.23
CA ALA A 432 -6.46 30.54 5.10
C ALA A 432 -6.12 32.04 5.25
N PRO A 433 -5.48 32.45 6.35
CA PRO A 433 -5.00 33.83 6.50
C PRO A 433 -4.10 34.26 5.33
N THR A 434 -4.17 35.54 4.96
CA THR A 434 -3.55 36.11 3.75
C THR A 434 -2.05 35.82 3.65
N GLY A 435 -1.32 35.82 4.77
CA GLY A 435 0.10 35.51 4.83
C GLY A 435 0.44 34.07 4.37
N HIS A 436 -0.39 33.07 4.70
CA HIS A 436 -0.18 31.70 4.22
C HIS A 436 -0.49 31.58 2.72
N GLN A 437 -1.53 32.28 2.24
CA GLN A 437 -1.87 32.29 0.81
C GLN A 437 -0.76 32.93 -0.03
N ALA A 438 -0.19 34.04 0.42
CA ALA A 438 0.91 34.71 -0.27
C ALA A 438 2.15 33.80 -0.38
N ARG A 439 2.49 33.10 0.72
CA ARG A 439 3.58 32.12 0.75
C ARG A 439 3.32 30.94 -0.19
N ALA A 440 2.09 30.41 -0.21
CA ALA A 440 1.71 29.32 -1.10
C ALA A 440 1.83 29.71 -2.59
N ARG A 441 1.33 30.90 -2.97
CA ARG A 441 1.48 31.44 -4.34
C ARG A 441 2.94 31.63 -4.73
N ALA A 442 3.78 32.13 -3.82
CA ALA A 442 5.22 32.24 -4.05
C ALA A 442 5.85 30.86 -4.28
N TYR A 443 5.53 29.86 -3.44
CA TYR A 443 6.01 28.50 -3.56
C TYR A 443 5.68 27.88 -4.93
N VAL A 444 4.42 27.94 -5.37
CA VAL A 444 3.99 27.35 -6.65
C VAL A 444 4.60 28.07 -7.85
N ARG A 445 4.77 29.40 -7.79
CA ARG A 445 5.49 30.16 -8.83
C ARG A 445 6.95 29.70 -8.93
N THR A 446 7.65 29.57 -7.81
CA THR A 446 9.03 29.07 -7.79
C THR A 446 9.12 27.64 -8.33
N ALA A 447 8.20 26.74 -7.93
CA ALA A 447 8.16 25.38 -8.45
C ALA A 447 7.97 25.34 -9.97
N ARG A 448 7.14 26.24 -10.53
CA ARG A 448 6.94 26.35 -11.98
C ARG A 448 8.21 26.80 -12.70
N VAL A 449 8.93 27.79 -12.17
CA VAL A 449 10.20 28.25 -12.75
C VAL A 449 11.23 27.12 -12.77
N ILE A 450 11.39 26.38 -11.65
CA ILE A 450 12.31 25.24 -11.57
C ILE A 450 11.94 24.16 -12.59
N TRP A 451 10.65 23.87 -12.74
CA TRP A 451 10.17 22.88 -13.70
C TRP A 451 10.46 23.28 -15.15
N GLN A 452 10.23 24.56 -15.50
CA GLN A 452 10.52 25.08 -16.84
C GLN A 452 12.01 24.96 -17.17
N GLN A 453 12.89 25.39 -16.26
CA GLN A 453 14.34 25.27 -16.42
C GLN A 453 14.78 23.83 -16.69
N ARG A 454 14.27 22.86 -15.91
CA ARG A 454 14.60 21.43 -16.09
C ARG A 454 14.05 20.86 -17.40
N LYS A 455 12.87 21.30 -17.83
CA LYS A 455 12.26 20.88 -19.09
C LYS A 455 13.08 21.36 -20.28
N ASP A 456 13.58 22.59 -20.22
CA ASP A 456 14.38 23.20 -21.30
C ASP A 456 15.79 22.60 -21.34
N SER A 457 16.43 22.32 -20.20
CA SER A 457 17.72 21.63 -20.15
C SER A 457 17.71 20.19 -20.67
N LYS A 458 16.53 19.53 -20.73
CA LYS A 458 16.39 18.19 -21.33
C LYS A 458 16.11 18.21 -22.84
N ARG A 459 15.89 19.39 -23.43
CA ARG A 459 15.62 19.60 -24.86
C ARG A 459 16.86 20.02 -25.66
N LEU A 460 17.91 20.45 -24.96
CA LEU A 460 19.28 20.64 -25.47
C LEU A 460 20.05 19.32 -25.31
#